data_AF-A0A941QNK1-F1
#
_entry.id   AF-A0A941QNK1-F1
#
_cell.length_a   1.000
_cell.length_b   1.000
_cell.length_c   1.000
_cell.angle_alpha   90.00
_cell.angle_beta   90.00
_cell.angle_gamma   90.00
#
_symmetry.space_group_name_H-M   'P 1'
#
loop_
_entity.id
_entity.type
_entity.pdbx_description
1 polymer ?
#
loop_
_entity_poly.entity_id
_entity_poly.type
_entity_poly.pdbx_seq_one_letter_code
_entity_poly.pdbx_strand_id
1 'polypeptide(L)' 'MKLLAILNVLAWGAFWCFGLIALFADLSAGEQLSAATLSGAGFLGGMLCHLGLCNRIEPHQRIAPQSEV' A
#
# COMPACT_ATOMS: atom_id res chain seq x y z
N MET A 1 -11.14 8.09 -4.80
CA MET A 1 -10.40 7.02 -5.52
C MET A 1 -8.92 7.32 -5.70
N LYS A 2 -8.53 8.53 -6.11
CA LYS A 2 -7.13 8.86 -6.47
C LYS A 2 -6.16 8.89 -5.29
N LEU A 3 -6.60 9.36 -4.11
CA LEU A 3 -5.74 9.47 -2.92
C LEU A 3 -5.30 8.11 -2.36
N LEU A 4 -6.21 7.14 -2.25
CA LEU A 4 -5.84 5.80 -1.78
C LEU A 4 -4.92 5.07 -2.77
N ALA A 5 -5.09 5.29 -4.08
CA ALA A 5 -4.20 4.71 -5.08
C ALA A 5 -2.76 5.23 -4.94
N ILE A 6 -2.61 6.53 -4.64
CA ILE A 6 -1.30 7.16 -4.38
C ILE A 6 -0.70 6.60 -3.07
N LEU A 7 -1.51 6.48 -2.01
CA LEU A 7 -1.07 5.91 -0.73
C LEU A 7 -0.59 4.45 -0.86
N ASN A 8 -1.27 3.64 -1.68
CA ASN A 8 -0.85 2.27 -1.97
C ASN A 8 0.53 2.21 -2.64
N VAL A 9 0.75 3.06 -3.65
CA VAL A 9 2.05 3.13 -4.35
C VAL A 9 3.16 3.61 -3.41
N LEU A 10 2.90 4.63 -2.59
CA LEU A 10 3.85 5.13 -1.59
C LEU A 10 4.19 4.06 -0.55
N ALA A 11 3.20 3.30 -0.07
CA ALA A 11 3.42 2.22 0.89
C ALA A 11 4.30 1.11 0.30
N TRP A 12 4.07 0.72 -0.95
CA TRP A 12 4.89 -0.28 -1.63
C TRP A 12 6.30 0.23 -1.90
N GLY A 13 6.46 1.49 -2.31
CA GLY A 13 7.78 2.11 -2.48
C GLY A 13 8.58 2.20 -1.18
N ALA A 14 7.94 2.58 -0.07
CA ALA A 14 8.58 2.61 1.24
C ALA A 14 8.99 1.20 1.72
N PHE A 15 8.14 0.19 1.50
CA PHE A 15 8.45 -1.21 1.81
C PHE A 15 9.74 -1.68 1.11
N TRP A 16 9.87 -1.43 -0.19
CA TRP A 16 11.06 -1.79 -0.95
C TRP A 16 12.29 -1.00 -0.52
N CYS A 17 12.16 0.30 -0.26
CA CYS A 17 13.29 1.14 0.17
C CYS A 17 13.87 0.64 1.51
N PHE A 18 13.02 0.52 2.54
CA PHE A 18 13.47 0.07 3.87
C PHE A 18 13.82 -1.41 3.93
N GLY A 19 13.15 -2.25 3.15
CA GLY A 19 13.48 -3.68 3.03
C GLY A 19 14.84 -3.90 2.38
N LEU A 20 15.17 -3.15 1.31
CA LEU A 20 16.48 -3.21 0.67
C LEU A 20 17.58 -2.66 1.57
N ILE A 21 17.32 -1.57 2.30
CA ILE A 21 18.26 -1.04 3.29
C ILE A 21 18.51 -2.08 4.40
N ALA A 22 17.47 -2.73 4.91
CA ALA A 22 17.63 -3.77 5.92
C ALA A 22 18.43 -5.00 5.42
N LEU A 23 18.27 -5.36 4.14
CA LEU A 23 18.88 -6.56 3.56
C LEU A 23 20.32 -6.35 3.06
N PHE A 24 20.62 -5.16 2.53
CA PHE A 24 21.89 -4.89 1.85
C PHE A 24 22.79 -3.88 2.57
N ALA A 25 22.26 -3.08 3.50
CA ALA A 25 23.10 -2.11 4.19
C ALA A 25 23.79 -2.77 5.40
N ASP A 26 25.11 -2.55 5.50
CA ASP A 26 25.91 -2.91 6.67
C ASP A 26 25.60 -1.89 7.78
N LEU A 27 24.50 -2.14 8.49
CA LEU A 27 24.00 -1.32 9.59
C LEU A 27 24.19 -2.07 10.91
N SER A 28 24.35 -1.31 12.01
CA SER A 28 24.41 -1.93 13.33
C SER A 28 23.11 -2.70 13.62
N ALA A 29 23.17 -3.77 14.42
CA ALA A 29 22.03 -4.67 14.64
C ALA A 29 20.75 -3.94 15.09
N GLY A 30 20.88 -2.83 15.82
CA GLY A 30 19.74 -1.99 16.24
C GLY A 30 19.11 -1.18 15.09
N GLU A 31 19.90 -0.72 14.13
CA GLU A 31 19.42 0.03 12.96
C GLU A 31 18.81 -0.90 11.91
N GLN A 32 19.32 -2.13 11.80
CA GLN A 32 18.74 -3.15 10.93
C GLN A 32 17.33 -3.57 11.42
N LEU A 33 17.13 -3.66 12.74
CA LEU A 33 15.83 -3.95 13.35
C LEU A 33 14.83 -2.80 13.13
N SER A 34 15.26 -1.54 13.23
CA SER A 34 14.40 -0.39 12.97
C SER A 34 14.01 -0.31 11.48
N ALA A 35 14.94 -0.58 10.57
CA ALA A 35 14.64 -0.68 9.13
C ALA A 35 13.65 -1.81 8.81
N ALA A 36 13.81 -2.98 9.42
CA ALA A 36 12.91 -4.12 9.25
C ALA A 36 11.49 -3.85 9.78
N THR A 37 11.38 -3.24 10.97
CA THR A 37 10.07 -2.88 11.56
C THR A 37 9.37 -1.79 10.75
N LEU A 38 10.12 -0.81 10.22
CA LEU A 38 9.56 0.24 9.35
C LEU A 38 9.12 -0.32 7.99
N SER A 39 9.85 -1.30 7.44
CA SER A 39 9.42 -2.06 6.26
C SER A 39 8.12 -2.84 6.54
N GLY A 40 8.02 -3.54 7.68
CA GLY A 40 6.79 -4.22 8.11
C GLY A 40 5.60 -3.28 8.30
N ALA A 41 5.83 -2.08 8.85
CA ALA A 41 4.81 -1.05 8.98
C ALA A 41 4.34 -0.51 7.61
N GLY A 42 5.25 -0.35 6.65
CA GLY A 42 4.93 -0.02 5.25
C GLY A 42 4.06 -1.08 4.57
N PHE A 43 4.34 -2.36 4.84
CA PHE A 43 3.54 -3.48 4.34
C PHE A 43 2.10 -3.47 4.91
N LEU A 44 1.96 -3.31 6.22
CA LEU A 44 0.66 -3.21 6.89
C LEU A 44 -0.13 -1.98 6.43
N GLY A 45 0.53 -0.83 6.32
CA GLY A 45 -0.09 0.41 5.82
C GLY A 45 -0.57 0.28 4.37
N GLY A 46 0.21 -0.37 3.51
CA GLY A 46 -0.16 -0.68 2.13
C GLY A 46 -1.36 -1.63 2.04
N MET A 47 -1.35 -2.71 2.81
CA MET A 47 -2.47 -3.67 2.87
C MET A 47 -3.78 -3.00 3.33
N LEU A 48 -3.73 -2.20 4.40
CA LEU A 48 -4.91 -1.50 4.91
C LEU A 48 -5.45 -0.49 3.90
N CYS A 49 -4.57 0.20 3.18
CA CYS A 49 -4.97 1.14 2.14
C CYS A 49 -5.60 0.42 0.93
N HIS A 50 -5.03 -0.72 0.52
CA HIS A 50 -5.57 -1.58 -0.55
C HIS A 50 -6.95 -2.14 -0.19
N LEU A 51 -7.12 -2.64 1.03
CA LEU A 51 -8.42 -3.14 1.52
C LEU A 51 -9.45 -2.00 1.62
N GLY A 52 -9.04 -0.81 2.06
CA GLY A 52 -9.88 0.38 2.06
C GLY A 52 -10.30 0.83 0.64
N LEU A 53 -9.44 0.64 -0.35
CA LEU A 53 -9.74 0.86 -1.77
C LEU A 53 -10.83 -0.10 -2.24
N CYS A 54 -10.62 -1.41 -2.05
CA CYS A 54 -11.57 -2.44 -2.46
C CYS A 54 -12.94 -2.25 -1.80
N ASN A 55 -12.98 -1.88 -0.52
CA ASN A 55 -14.22 -1.76 0.23
C ASN A 55 -15.02 -0.47 -0.10
N ARG A 56 -14.40 0.53 -0.73
CA ARG A 56 -15.06 1.77 -1.18
C ARG A 56 -15.31 1.85 -2.67
N ILE A 57 -15.10 0.75 -3.41
CA ILE A 57 -15.68 0.59 -4.74
C ILE A 57 -17.18 0.43 -4.54
N GLU A 58 -17.88 1.55 -4.43
CA GLU A 58 -19.33 1.56 -4.54
C GLU A 58 -19.71 0.93 -5.89
N PRO A 59 -20.63 -0.05 -5.92
CA PRO A 59 -21.09 -0.70 -7.14
C PRO A 59 -22.00 0.20 -8.00
N HIS A 60 -21.71 1.51 -8.09
CA HIS A 60 -22.53 2.46 -8.85
C HIS A 60 -22.35 2.34 -10.37
N GLN A 61 -21.50 1.42 -10.85
CA GLN A 61 -21.48 0.97 -12.24
C GLN A 61 -22.30 -0.32 -12.41
N ARG A 62 -23.45 -0.44 -11.73
CA ARG A 62 -24.53 -1.25 -12.28
C ARG A 62 -25.09 -0.43 -13.43
N ILE A 63 -24.49 -0.61 -14.61
CA ILE A 63 -24.97 -0.13 -15.89
C ILE A 63 -26.46 -0.45 -15.92
N ALA A 64 -27.32 0.54 -15.66
CA ALA A 64 -28.72 0.38 -15.94
C ALA A 64 -28.80 0.14 -17.45
N PRO A 65 -29.43 -0.94 -17.93
CA PRO A 65 -29.71 -1.02 -19.36
C PRO A 65 -30.48 0.25 -19.71
N GLN A 66 -29.90 1.08 -20.60
CA GLN A 66 -30.62 2.19 -21.20
C GLN A 66 -31.78 1.55 -21.97
N SER A 67 -32.94 1.44 -21.33
CA SER A 67 -34.21 1.19 -21.99
C SER A 67 -34.57 2.51 -22.67
N GLU A 68 -34.03 2.72 -23.85
CA GLU A 68 -34.53 3.75 -24.75
C GLU A 68 -35.08 3.05 -26.00
N VAL A 69 -36.40 3.25 -26.18
CA VAL A 69 -37.35 2.90 -27.25
C VAL A 69 -37.67 1.43 -27.53
#